data_AF-A0A821JFQ5-F1
#
_entry.id   AF-A0A821JFQ5-F1
#
_cell.length_a   1.000
_cell.length_b   1.000
_cell.length_c   1.000
_cell.angle_alpha   90.00
_cell.angle_beta   90.00
_cell.angle_gamma   90.00
#
_symmetry.space_group_name_H-M   'P 1'
#
loop_
_entity.id
_entity.type
_entity.pdbx_description
1 polymer ?
#
loop_
_entity_poly.entity_id
_entity_poly.type
_entity_poly.pdbx_seq_one_letter_code
_entity_poly.pdbx_strand_id
1 'polypeptide(L)'
;MKIHRYKKVDDLLKEKVFQDLDNVQRILTGLENCYEKENDLRKKIYLAEKCADTFSHLNRYEQSKNYYLKQLKHAQELNLDENQMATIYSSLGCIYQDLKEWQLSIDYFRREMSCRIGLDINADIEQGYSLCEIIKCEYRLKIDLNARIRTFHRVLIIARSTNDKNLIVNLL
;
A
#
# COMPACT_ATOMS: atom_id res chain seq x y z
N MET A 1 45.99 18.16 11.09
CA MET A 1 45.73 16.81 10.53
C MET A 1 44.28 16.31 10.62
N LYS A 2 43.41 16.78 11.54
CA LYS A 2 42.02 16.28 11.64
C LYS A 2 41.10 16.74 10.48
N ILE A 3 41.24 17.97 9.98
CA ILE A 3 40.35 18.57 8.96
C ILE A 3 40.39 17.82 7.61
N HIS A 4 41.57 17.39 7.15
CA HIS A 4 41.72 16.61 5.91
C HIS A 4 41.07 15.22 5.98
N ARG A 5 41.02 14.61 7.18
CA ARG A 5 40.43 13.29 7.38
C ARG A 5 38.90 13.34 7.30
N TYR A 6 38.28 14.41 7.79
CA TYR A 6 36.83 14.63 7.68
C TYR A 6 36.39 14.90 6.25
N LYS A 7 37.11 15.75 5.50
CA LYS A 7 36.81 16.02 4.09
C LYS A 7 36.80 14.74 3.23
N LYS A 8 37.77 13.85 3.46
CA LYS A 8 37.85 12.55 2.76
C LYS A 8 36.69 11.62 3.09
N VAL A 9 36.17 11.65 4.32
CA VAL A 9 35.01 10.85 4.73
C VAL A 9 33.73 11.37 4.09
N ASP A 10 33.53 12.70 4.03
CA ASP A 10 32.37 13.31 3.37
C ASP A 10 32.35 13.02 1.87
N ASP A 11 33.51 13.04 1.20
CA ASP A 11 33.62 12.73 -0.23
C ASP A 11 33.27 11.25 -0.51
N LEU A 12 33.77 10.32 0.33
CA LEU A 12 33.43 8.88 0.25
C LEU A 12 31.94 8.62 0.51
N LEU A 13 31.34 9.31 1.48
CA LEU A 13 29.91 9.19 1.79
C LEU A 13 29.07 9.68 0.60
N LYS A 14 29.44 10.81 -0.01
CA LYS A 14 28.76 11.32 -1.20
C LYS A 14 28.85 10.34 -2.36
N GLU A 15 30.04 9.82 -2.66
CA GLU A 15 30.25 8.85 -3.73
C GLU A 15 29.38 7.60 -3.54
N LYS A 16 29.36 7.04 -2.32
CA LYS A 16 28.51 5.89 -2.01
C LYS A 16 27.03 6.20 -2.19
N VAL A 17 26.56 7.35 -1.71
CA VAL A 17 25.16 7.78 -1.90
C VAL A 17 24.81 7.93 -3.38
N PHE A 18 25.71 8.49 -4.20
CA PHE A 18 25.50 8.60 -5.65
C PHE A 18 25.43 7.22 -6.32
N GLN A 19 26.31 6.30 -5.93
CA GLN A 19 26.31 4.94 -6.47
C GLN A 19 25.03 4.18 -6.09
N ASP A 20 24.57 4.32 -4.85
CA ASP A 20 23.33 3.70 -4.39
C ASP A 20 22.11 4.27 -5.13
N LEU A 21 22.07 5.58 -5.37
CA LEU A 21 21.03 6.23 -6.18
C LEU A 21 21.02 5.76 -7.64
N ASP A 22 22.19 5.64 -8.27
CA ASP A 22 22.32 5.15 -9.65
C ASP A 22 21.85 3.68 -9.75
N ASN A 23 22.24 2.85 -8.79
CA ASN A 23 21.80 1.46 -8.71
C ASN A 23 20.26 1.35 -8.60
N VAL A 24 19.65 2.15 -7.72
CA VAL A 24 18.18 2.20 -7.57
C VAL A 24 17.51 2.64 -8.87
N GLN A 25 18.02 3.69 -9.52
CA GLN A 25 17.46 4.20 -10.76
C GLN A 25 17.56 3.16 -11.90
N ARG A 26 18.67 2.40 -11.96
CA ARG A 26 18.84 1.31 -12.93
C ARG A 26 17.86 0.16 -12.69
N ILE A 27 17.64 -0.24 -11.43
CA ILE A 27 16.67 -1.28 -11.07
C ILE A 27 15.27 -0.85 -11.48
N LEU A 28 14.86 0.38 -11.16
CA LEU A 28 13.55 0.93 -11.56
C LEU A 28 13.39 0.88 -13.08
N THR A 29 14.34 1.45 -13.82
CA THR A 29 14.30 1.49 -15.29
C THR A 29 14.23 0.08 -15.89
N GLY A 30 14.97 -0.87 -15.32
CA GLY A 30 14.93 -2.28 -15.74
C GLY A 30 13.56 -2.91 -15.52
N LEU A 31 12.94 -2.67 -14.36
CA LEU A 31 11.64 -3.21 -14.00
C LEU A 31 10.52 -2.63 -14.87
N GLU A 32 10.54 -1.31 -15.12
CA GLU A 32 9.58 -0.66 -16.02
C GLU A 32 9.72 -1.18 -17.46
N ASN A 33 10.96 -1.36 -17.95
CA ASN A 33 11.20 -1.94 -19.27
C ASN A 33 10.69 -3.39 -19.38
N CYS A 34 10.86 -4.20 -18.33
CA CYS A 34 10.31 -5.55 -18.29
C CYS A 34 8.78 -5.51 -18.36
N TYR A 35 8.14 -4.60 -17.62
CA TYR A 35 6.69 -4.43 -17.64
C TYR A 35 6.16 -4.00 -19.03
N GLU A 36 6.80 -3.03 -19.68
CA GLU A 36 6.35 -2.51 -20.97
C GLU A 36 6.53 -3.51 -22.12
N LYS A 37 7.57 -4.37 -22.07
CA LYS A 37 7.83 -5.39 -23.10
C LYS A 37 7.03 -6.68 -22.92
N GLU A 38 6.51 -6.93 -21.72
CA GLU A 38 5.71 -8.12 -21.46
C GLU A 38 4.37 -8.02 -22.21
N ASN A 39 3.85 -9.16 -22.67
CA ASN A 39 2.55 -9.24 -23.35
C ASN A 39 1.55 -10.10 -22.59
N ASP A 40 2.02 -11.02 -21.75
CA ASP A 40 1.17 -11.83 -20.90
C ASP A 40 0.58 -11.01 -19.74
N LEU A 41 -0.75 -10.94 -19.67
CA LEU A 41 -1.44 -10.14 -18.65
C LEU A 41 -1.15 -10.62 -17.22
N ARG A 42 -0.99 -11.93 -16.99
CA ARG A 42 -0.68 -12.44 -15.63
C ARG A 42 0.71 -11.99 -15.20
N LYS A 43 1.67 -12.03 -16.12
CA LYS A 43 3.02 -11.50 -15.85
C LYS A 43 3.00 -9.97 -15.69
N LYS A 44 2.16 -9.24 -16.45
CA LYS A 44 1.98 -7.80 -16.24
C LYS A 44 1.42 -7.45 -14.87
N ILE A 45 0.47 -8.23 -14.34
CA ILE A 45 -0.04 -8.05 -12.97
C ILE A 45 1.11 -8.17 -11.97
N TYR A 46 1.90 -9.24 -12.06
CA TYR A 46 3.05 -9.45 -11.18
C TYR A 46 4.09 -8.32 -11.30
N LEU A 47 4.46 -7.93 -12.52
CA LEU A 47 5.44 -6.87 -12.75
C LEU A 47 4.93 -5.51 -12.28
N ALA A 48 3.63 -5.22 -12.47
CA ALA A 48 3.01 -4.00 -11.98
C ALA A 48 3.04 -3.93 -10.45
N GLU A 49 2.75 -5.03 -9.76
CA GLU A 49 2.90 -5.14 -8.30
C GLU A 49 4.33 -4.79 -7.88
N LYS A 50 5.33 -5.42 -8.51
CA LYS A 50 6.74 -5.15 -8.18
C LYS A 50 7.16 -3.72 -8.47
N CYS A 51 6.69 -3.12 -9.56
CA CYS A 51 6.90 -1.69 -9.81
C CYS A 51 6.30 -0.86 -8.68
N ALA A 52 5.03 -1.11 -8.36
CA ALA A 52 4.28 -0.36 -7.37
C ALA A 52 4.92 -0.43 -5.97
N ASP A 53 5.27 -1.65 -5.52
CA ASP A 53 5.97 -1.88 -4.26
C ASP A 53 7.31 -1.15 -4.23
N THR A 54 8.10 -1.24 -5.30
CA THR A 54 9.43 -0.59 -5.37
C THR A 54 9.30 0.93 -5.29
N PHE A 55 8.33 1.51 -6.01
CA PHE A 55 8.07 2.95 -5.92
C PHE A 55 7.55 3.37 -4.55
N SER A 56 6.72 2.56 -3.90
CA SER A 56 6.24 2.80 -2.54
C SER A 56 7.40 2.86 -1.53
N HIS A 57 8.29 1.86 -1.56
CA HIS A 57 9.48 1.84 -0.68
C HIS A 57 10.41 3.04 -0.87
N LEU A 58 10.38 3.67 -2.05
CA LEU A 58 11.14 4.89 -2.37
C LEU A 58 10.34 6.18 -2.09
N ASN A 59 9.18 6.09 -1.43
CA ASN A 59 8.24 7.18 -1.17
C ASN A 59 7.76 7.90 -2.45
N ARG A 60 7.79 7.21 -3.60
CA ARG A 60 7.31 7.72 -4.90
C ARG A 60 5.87 7.30 -5.14
N TYR A 61 4.99 7.77 -4.26
CA TYR A 61 3.61 7.28 -4.15
C TYR A 61 2.76 7.49 -5.42
N GLU A 62 2.97 8.58 -6.17
CA GLU A 62 2.28 8.81 -7.45
C GLU A 62 2.61 7.73 -8.49
N GLN A 63 3.89 7.32 -8.57
CA GLN A 63 4.30 6.25 -9.48
C GLN A 63 3.75 4.90 -9.00
N SER A 64 3.79 4.66 -7.68
CA SER A 64 3.21 3.45 -7.07
C SER A 64 1.72 3.32 -7.38
N LYS A 65 0.94 4.40 -7.18
CA LYS A 65 -0.48 4.51 -7.54
C LYS A 65 -0.72 4.11 -8.99
N ASN A 66 0.05 4.67 -9.92
CA ASN A 66 -0.11 4.38 -11.35
C ASN A 66 0.09 2.89 -11.67
N TYR A 67 1.05 2.23 -11.04
CA TYR A 67 1.29 0.81 -11.27
C TYR A 67 0.26 -0.09 -10.59
N TYR A 68 -0.21 0.21 -9.38
CA TYR A 68 -1.34 -0.54 -8.80
C TYR A 68 -2.64 -0.37 -9.60
N LEU A 69 -2.91 0.81 -10.17
CA LEU A 69 -4.05 1.01 -11.07
C LEU A 69 -3.91 0.21 -12.38
N LYS A 70 -2.70 0.14 -12.94
CA LYS A 70 -2.39 -0.75 -14.08
C LYS A 70 -2.61 -2.23 -13.69
N GLN A 71 -2.13 -2.65 -12.52
CA GLN A 71 -2.32 -4.01 -12.00
C GLN A 71 -3.81 -4.35 -11.88
N LEU A 72 -4.60 -3.47 -11.27
CA LEU A 72 -6.04 -3.63 -11.12
C LEU A 72 -6.73 -3.77 -12.48
N LYS A 73 -6.38 -2.92 -13.45
CA LYS A 73 -6.94 -2.98 -14.80
C LYS A 73 -6.66 -4.34 -15.46
N HIS A 74 -5.44 -4.84 -15.39
CA HIS A 74 -5.08 -6.15 -15.95
C HIS A 74 -5.80 -7.29 -15.24
N ALA A 75 -5.97 -7.20 -13.92
CA ALA A 75 -6.74 -8.18 -13.14
C ALA A 75 -8.22 -8.22 -13.58
N GLN A 76 -8.81 -7.07 -13.85
CA GLN A 76 -10.17 -6.95 -14.40
C GLN A 76 -10.26 -7.49 -15.83
N GLU A 77 -9.29 -7.21 -16.69
CA GLU A 77 -9.23 -7.76 -18.05
C GLU A 77 -9.13 -9.30 -18.07
N LEU A 78 -8.47 -9.87 -17.07
CA LEU A 78 -8.40 -11.32 -16.88
C LEU A 78 -9.60 -11.92 -16.13
N ASN A 79 -10.57 -11.10 -15.70
CA ASN A 79 -11.69 -11.51 -14.86
C ASN A 79 -11.24 -12.31 -13.64
N LEU A 80 -10.19 -11.82 -12.95
CA LEU A 80 -9.77 -12.43 -11.70
C LEU A 80 -10.88 -12.33 -10.66
N ASP A 81 -10.91 -13.32 -9.76
CA ASP A 81 -11.87 -13.36 -8.66
C ASP A 81 -11.76 -12.12 -7.78
N GLU A 82 -12.88 -11.66 -7.22
CA GLU A 82 -12.90 -10.46 -6.37
C GLU A 82 -11.95 -10.57 -5.18
N ASN A 83 -11.81 -11.76 -4.59
CA ASN A 83 -10.87 -11.98 -3.49
C ASN A 83 -9.40 -11.79 -3.93
N GLN A 84 -9.07 -12.12 -5.19
CA GLN A 84 -7.74 -11.85 -5.75
C GLN A 84 -7.50 -10.35 -5.99
N MET A 85 -8.55 -9.56 -6.22
CA MET A 85 -8.44 -8.10 -6.38
C MET A 85 -8.43 -7.37 -5.04
N ALA A 86 -8.88 -8.00 -3.96
CA ALA A 86 -8.93 -7.41 -2.62
C ALA A 86 -7.56 -6.89 -2.14
N THR A 87 -6.48 -7.63 -2.40
CA THR A 87 -5.11 -7.20 -2.07
C THR A 87 -4.66 -5.97 -2.86
N ILE A 88 -5.10 -5.82 -4.12
CA ILE A 88 -4.81 -4.64 -4.93
C ILE A 88 -5.56 -3.43 -4.37
N TYR A 89 -6.81 -3.63 -3.93
CA TYR A 89 -7.60 -2.58 -3.30
C TYR A 89 -7.02 -2.11 -1.97
N SER A 90 -6.55 -3.00 -1.08
CA SER A 90 -5.88 -2.57 0.16
C SER A 90 -4.60 -1.80 -0.13
N SER A 91 -3.77 -2.27 -1.08
CA SER A 91 -2.54 -1.56 -1.47
C SER A 91 -2.83 -0.16 -2.02
N LEU A 92 -3.85 -0.01 -2.86
CA LEU A 92 -4.31 1.32 -3.30
C LEU A 92 -4.79 2.17 -2.12
N GLY A 93 -5.53 1.58 -1.18
CA GLY A 93 -5.96 2.24 0.06
C GLY A 93 -4.79 2.87 0.83
N CYS A 94 -3.71 2.11 1.03
CA CYS A 94 -2.48 2.58 1.67
C CYS A 94 -1.79 3.69 0.85
N ILE A 95 -1.65 3.52 -0.47
CA ILE A 95 -1.01 4.54 -1.32
C ILE A 95 -1.80 5.87 -1.31
N TYR A 96 -3.13 5.81 -1.32
CA TYR A 96 -3.95 7.02 -1.21
C TYR A 96 -3.83 7.68 0.18
N GLN A 97 -3.60 6.92 1.26
CA GLN A 97 -3.25 7.50 2.56
C GLN A 97 -1.92 8.25 2.50
N ASP A 98 -0.88 7.67 1.89
CA ASP A 98 0.44 8.29 1.78
C ASP A 98 0.41 9.57 0.93
N LEU A 99 -0.47 9.59 -0.08
CA LEU A 99 -0.78 10.77 -0.90
C LEU A 99 -1.70 11.79 -0.19
N LYS A 100 -2.22 11.46 1.01
CA LYS A 100 -3.19 12.27 1.78
C LYS A 100 -4.52 12.46 1.05
N GLU A 101 -4.85 11.58 0.12
CA GLU A 101 -6.12 11.49 -0.59
C GLU A 101 -7.10 10.61 0.23
N TRP A 102 -7.42 11.08 1.44
CA TRP A 102 -8.07 10.27 2.47
C TRP A 102 -9.42 9.67 2.06
N GLN A 103 -10.22 10.38 1.26
CA GLN A 103 -11.53 9.89 0.83
C GLN A 103 -11.39 8.70 -0.13
N LEU A 104 -10.45 8.79 -1.09
CA LEU A 104 -10.17 7.70 -2.02
C LEU A 104 -9.61 6.49 -1.29
N SER A 105 -8.75 6.71 -0.30
CA SER A 105 -8.26 5.63 0.56
C SER A 105 -9.42 4.88 1.24
N ILE A 106 -10.36 5.60 1.87
CA ILE A 106 -11.56 5.00 2.48
C ILE A 106 -12.35 4.19 1.45
N ASP A 107 -12.54 4.73 0.25
CA ASP A 107 -13.31 4.05 -0.80
C ASP A 107 -12.63 2.75 -1.26
N TYR A 108 -11.30 2.73 -1.37
CA TYR A 108 -10.55 1.53 -1.73
C TYR A 108 -10.54 0.48 -0.62
N PHE A 109 -10.36 0.87 0.65
CA PHE A 109 -10.50 -0.06 1.77
C PHE A 109 -11.92 -0.64 1.85
N ARG A 110 -12.97 0.14 1.57
CA ARG A 110 -14.35 -0.39 1.51
C ARG A 110 -14.55 -1.40 0.38
N ARG A 111 -13.93 -1.19 -0.78
CA ARG A 111 -13.96 -2.15 -1.89
C ARG A 111 -13.24 -3.44 -1.52
N GLU A 112 -12.05 -3.34 -0.94
CA GLU A 112 -11.32 -4.48 -0.40
C GLU A 112 -12.18 -5.31 0.55
N MET A 113 -12.80 -4.67 1.54
CA MET A 113 -13.67 -5.34 2.49
C MET A 113 -14.86 -6.03 1.81
N SER A 114 -15.46 -5.42 0.79
CA SER A 114 -16.61 -5.99 0.08
C SER A 114 -16.28 -7.30 -0.64
N CYS A 115 -15.04 -7.44 -1.13
CA CYS A 115 -14.56 -8.66 -1.77
C CYS A 115 -14.31 -9.82 -0.79
N ARG A 116 -14.31 -9.53 0.53
CA ARG A 116 -13.92 -10.47 1.58
C ARG A 116 -15.06 -10.89 2.51
N ILE A 117 -16.28 -10.44 2.23
CA ILE A 117 -17.45 -10.73 3.08
C ILE A 117 -17.74 -12.23 3.08
N GLY A 118 -17.73 -12.84 4.28
CA GLY A 118 -18.19 -14.21 4.48
C GLY A 118 -17.23 -15.30 4.00
N LEU A 119 -15.95 -14.98 3.76
CA LEU A 119 -14.95 -15.96 3.35
C LEU A 119 -14.47 -16.84 4.52
N ASP A 120 -13.67 -16.28 5.42
CA ASP A 120 -13.13 -16.98 6.59
C ASP A 120 -12.74 -16.01 7.71
N ILE A 121 -12.22 -16.55 8.82
CA ILE A 121 -11.78 -15.76 9.96
C ILE A 121 -10.60 -14.83 9.63
N ASN A 122 -9.76 -15.17 8.66
CA ASN A 122 -8.63 -14.33 8.26
C ASN A 122 -9.13 -13.12 7.46
N ALA A 123 -10.12 -13.32 6.60
CA ALA A 123 -10.79 -12.24 5.89
C ALA A 123 -11.47 -11.25 6.85
N ASP A 124 -12.06 -11.73 7.95
CA ASP A 124 -12.59 -10.86 9.00
C ASP A 124 -11.48 -10.07 9.71
N ILE A 125 -10.34 -10.70 9.98
CA ILE A 125 -9.16 -10.03 10.55
C ILE A 125 -8.65 -8.92 9.62
N GLU A 126 -8.49 -9.21 8.32
CA GLU A 126 -8.06 -8.24 7.30
C GLU A 126 -9.01 -7.06 7.21
N GLN A 127 -10.33 -7.31 7.20
CA GLN A 127 -11.34 -6.26 7.31
C GLN A 127 -11.18 -5.40 8.57
N GLY A 128 -10.79 -6.01 9.70
CA GLY A 128 -10.46 -5.31 10.94
C GLY A 128 -9.31 -4.31 10.75
N TYR A 129 -8.22 -4.73 10.08
CA TYR A 129 -7.09 -3.85 9.78
C TYR A 129 -7.51 -2.71 8.83
N SER A 130 -8.27 -3.00 7.78
CA SER A 130 -8.81 -1.98 6.86
C SER A 130 -9.69 -0.96 7.59
N LEU A 131 -10.49 -1.38 8.57
CA LEU A 131 -11.29 -0.48 9.40
C LEU A 131 -10.42 0.41 10.30
N CYS A 132 -9.32 -0.09 10.85
CA CYS A 132 -8.35 0.74 11.59
C CYS A 132 -7.74 1.82 10.68
N GLU A 133 -7.41 1.48 9.43
CA GLU A 133 -6.91 2.45 8.44
C GLU A 133 -7.96 3.49 8.05
N ILE A 134 -9.22 3.08 7.91
CA ILE A 134 -10.35 4.00 7.69
C ILE A 134 -10.50 4.98 8.85
N ILE A 135 -10.39 4.53 10.11
CA ILE A 135 -10.51 5.41 11.30
C ILE A 135 -9.44 6.52 11.26
N LYS A 136 -8.20 6.19 10.88
CA LYS A 136 -7.13 7.19 10.71
C LYS A 136 -7.51 8.22 9.64
N CYS A 137 -8.05 7.78 8.51
CA CYS A 137 -8.52 8.67 7.44
C CYS A 137 -9.70 9.54 7.89
N GLU A 138 -10.69 8.96 8.58
CA GLU A 138 -11.86 9.66 9.12
C GLU A 138 -11.44 10.74 10.13
N TYR A 139 -10.42 10.46 10.94
CA TYR A 139 -9.83 11.46 11.83
C TYR A 139 -9.20 12.63 11.05
N ARG A 140 -8.41 12.35 10.00
CA ARG A 140 -7.79 13.38 9.14
C ARG A 140 -8.83 14.23 8.41
N LEU A 141 -9.91 13.62 7.94
CA LEU A 141 -11.03 14.28 7.27
C LEU A 141 -11.98 15.03 8.22
N LYS A 142 -11.79 14.91 9.54
CA LYS A 142 -12.71 15.46 10.56
C LYS A 142 -14.15 14.98 10.36
N ILE A 143 -14.32 13.72 9.93
CA ILE A 143 -15.63 13.09 9.86
C ILE A 143 -16.26 13.08 11.25
N ASP A 144 -17.59 13.22 11.27
CA ASP A 144 -18.42 13.24 12.47
C ASP A 144 -18.02 12.15 13.47
N LEU A 145 -17.95 12.52 14.75
CA LEU A 145 -17.48 11.62 15.79
C LEU A 145 -18.38 10.39 15.92
N ASN A 146 -19.69 10.52 15.70
CA ASN A 146 -20.59 9.36 15.78
C ASN A 146 -20.35 8.38 14.64
N ALA A 147 -20.05 8.87 13.43
CA ALA A 147 -19.67 8.00 12.32
C ALA A 147 -18.40 7.21 12.63
N ARG A 148 -17.37 7.87 13.16
CA ARG A 148 -16.12 7.21 13.56
C ARG A 148 -16.32 6.23 14.71
N ILE A 149 -17.15 6.55 15.71
CA ILE A 149 -17.52 5.64 16.80
C ILE A 149 -18.17 4.34 16.26
N ARG A 150 -19.02 4.44 15.22
CA ARG A 150 -19.57 3.23 14.56
C ARG A 150 -18.47 2.37 13.95
N THR A 151 -17.48 2.98 13.31
CA THR A 151 -16.31 2.28 12.75
C THR A 151 -15.49 1.60 13.87
N PHE A 152 -15.23 2.29 14.99
CA PHE A 152 -14.59 1.70 16.18
C PHE A 152 -15.35 0.48 16.71
N HIS A 153 -16.67 0.57 16.85
CA HIS A 153 -17.47 -0.56 17.32
C HIS A 153 -17.34 -1.80 16.43
N ARG A 154 -17.25 -1.61 15.11
CA ARG A 154 -17.03 -2.74 14.18
C ARG A 154 -15.68 -3.42 14.41
N VAL A 155 -14.61 -2.65 14.61
CA VAL A 155 -13.28 -3.21 14.92
C VAL A 155 -13.32 -4.02 16.22
N LEU A 156 -14.00 -3.53 17.26
CA LEU A 156 -14.12 -4.24 18.54
C LEU A 156 -14.91 -5.56 18.41
N ILE A 157 -15.95 -5.61 17.56
CA ILE A 157 -16.70 -6.83 17.29
C ILE A 157 -15.78 -7.86 16.62
N ILE A 158 -15.04 -7.45 15.59
CA ILE A 158 -14.11 -8.33 14.87
C ILE A 158 -13.04 -8.84 15.84
N ALA A 159 -12.33 -7.95 16.54
CA ALA A 159 -11.28 -8.30 17.51
C ALA A 159 -11.77 -9.31 18.56
N ARG A 160 -13.02 -9.17 19.03
CA ARG A 160 -13.62 -10.12 19.97
C ARG A 160 -13.92 -11.47 19.31
N SER A 161 -14.45 -11.47 18.09
CA SER A 161 -14.81 -12.70 17.38
C SER A 161 -13.58 -13.49 16.90
N THR A 162 -12.48 -12.81 16.55
CA THR A 162 -11.25 -13.41 16.04
C THR A 162 -10.21 -13.66 17.13
N ASN A 163 -10.42 -13.11 18.34
CA ASN A 163 -9.45 -13.06 19.43
C ASN A 163 -8.12 -12.37 19.05
N ASP A 164 -8.13 -11.52 18.01
CA ASP A 164 -6.97 -10.73 17.61
C ASP A 164 -6.91 -9.41 18.41
N LYS A 165 -6.02 -9.38 19.40
CA LYS A 165 -5.81 -8.20 20.25
C LYS A 165 -5.04 -7.08 19.54
N ASN A 166 -4.33 -7.37 18.44
CA ASN A 166 -3.55 -6.35 17.71
C ASN A 166 -4.49 -5.32 17.07
N LEU A 167 -5.69 -5.73 16.68
CA LEU A 167 -6.73 -4.82 16.20
C LEU A 167 -7.06 -3.73 17.23
N ILE A 168 -7.08 -4.07 18.53
CA ILE A 168 -7.34 -3.10 19.60
C ILE A 168 -6.13 -2.19 19.81
N VAL A 169 -4.92 -2.75 19.77
CA VAL A 169 -3.68 -1.97 19.91
C VAL A 169 -3.57 -0.91 18.81
N ASN A 170 -3.96 -1.25 17.58
CA ASN A 170 -3.94 -0.34 16.44
C ASN A 170 -4.96 0.82 16.51
N LEU A 171 -5.86 0.81 17.50
CA LEU A 171 -6.82 1.88 17.76
C LEU A 171 -6.32 2.93 18.76
N LEU A 172 -5.26 2.64 19.52
CA LEU A 172 -4.69 3.50 20.57
C LEU A 172 -3.65 4.47 20.01
#